data_AF-A0A941EIW1-F1
#
_entry.id   AF-A0A941EIW1-F1
#
_cell.length_a   1.000
_cell.length_b   1.000
_cell.length_c   1.000
_cell.angle_alpha   90.00
_cell.angle_beta   90.00
_cell.angle_gamma   90.00
#
_symmetry.space_group_name_H-M   'P 1'
#
loop_
_entity.id
_entity.type
_entity.pdbx_description
1 polymer ?
#
loop_
_entity_poly.entity_id
_entity_poly.type
_entity_poly.pdbx_seq_one_letter_code
_entity_poly.pdbx_strand_id
1 'polypeptide(L)'
;IGFNQVLHNDGLFHIEYEDGSVIYLGLYVDDILMVGSSQKVIDNFVDQLRDHFEVKVFGEISNYLGIEFRKTESGYILSQEKFLKKLLKDFKLDDSYGKNIPWIPNDKYEKVAIIRENVNPENDFEKVPNETLLDPDAKKLYQSGVG
;
A
#
# COMPACT_ATOMS: atom_id res chain seq x y z
N ILE A 1 20.62 20.35 -10.75
CA ILE A 1 20.13 19.24 -9.91
C ILE A 1 19.96 18.03 -10.83
N GLY A 2 20.77 16.99 -10.67
CA GLY A 2 20.71 15.79 -11.52
C GLY A 2 19.89 14.71 -10.82
N PHE A 3 18.73 14.36 -11.36
CA PHE A 3 17.92 13.26 -10.87
C PHE A 3 18.25 11.99 -11.65
N ASN A 4 18.35 10.87 -10.95
CA ASN A 4 18.43 9.56 -11.56
C ASN A 4 17.09 8.84 -11.38
N GLN A 5 16.48 8.44 -12.48
CA GLN A 5 15.28 7.60 -12.44
C GLN A 5 15.65 6.21 -11.92
N VAL A 6 14.83 5.65 -11.02
CA VAL A 6 15.02 4.29 -10.53
C VAL A 6 14.61 3.31 -11.64
N LEU A 7 15.53 2.42 -11.99
CA LEU A 7 15.27 1.35 -12.95
C LEU A 7 14.05 0.56 -12.45
N HIS A 8 13.02 0.42 -13.31
CA HIS A 8 11.74 -0.26 -13.06
C HIS A 8 10.62 0.54 -12.37
N ASN A 9 10.76 1.86 -12.16
CA ASN A 9 9.63 2.70 -11.73
C ASN A 9 9.68 4.10 -12.38
N ASP A 10 8.72 4.36 -13.28
CA ASP A 10 8.64 5.62 -14.05
C ASP A 10 8.35 6.87 -13.21
N GLY A 11 7.80 6.70 -12.01
CA GLY A 11 7.50 7.79 -11.09
C GLY A 11 8.52 7.97 -9.97
N LEU A 12 9.58 7.16 -9.89
CA LEU A 12 10.53 7.21 -8.77
C LEU A 12 11.89 7.72 -9.21
N PHE A 13 12.33 8.80 -8.58
CA PHE A 13 13.62 9.44 -8.82
C PHE A 13 14.43 9.46 -7.54
N HIS A 14 15.75 9.56 -7.67
CA HIS A 14 16.62 9.81 -6.53
C HIS A 14 17.74 10.79 -6.86
N ILE A 15 18.26 11.45 -5.83
CA ILE A 15 19.51 12.22 -5.85
C ILE A 15 20.39 11.68 -4.75
N GLU A 16 21.63 11.39 -5.07
CA GLU A 16 22.71 11.17 -4.10
C GLU A 16 23.62 12.39 -4.08
N TYR A 17 24.00 12.82 -2.88
CA TYR A 17 24.93 13.91 -2.63
C TYR A 17 26.33 13.37 -2.31
N GLU A 18 27.35 14.20 -2.48
CA GLU A 18 28.75 13.83 -2.23
C GLU A 18 29.02 13.40 -0.78
N ASP A 19 28.23 13.91 0.17
CA ASP A 19 28.31 13.54 1.59
C ASP A 19 27.62 12.20 1.92
N GLY A 20 27.10 11.50 0.91
CA GLY A 20 26.37 10.24 1.04
C GLY A 20 24.90 10.42 1.42
N SER A 21 24.39 11.65 1.55
CA SER A 21 22.96 11.90 1.73
C SER A 21 22.19 11.50 0.48
N VAL A 22 20.94 11.06 0.66
CA VAL A 22 20.07 10.65 -0.44
C VAL A 22 18.66 11.22 -0.26
N ILE A 23 18.03 11.59 -1.38
CA ILE A 23 16.60 11.90 -1.46
C ILE A 23 15.98 10.99 -2.52
N TYR A 24 14.86 10.38 -2.17
CA TYR A 24 13.94 9.70 -3.08
C TYR A 24 12.70 10.56 -3.30
N LEU A 25 12.22 10.59 -4.54
CA LEU A 25 11.06 11.34 -4.98
C LEU A 25 10.10 10.42 -5.74
N GLY A 26 8.93 10.19 -5.16
CA GLY A 26 7.79 9.61 -5.87
C GLY A 26 6.95 10.72 -6.46
N LEU A 27 6.88 10.79 -7.79
CA LEU A 27 6.07 11.75 -8.53
C LEU A 27 4.78 11.07 -9.00
N TYR A 28 3.64 11.67 -8.68
CA TYR A 28 2.35 11.31 -9.25
C TYR A 28 1.56 12.57 -9.57
N VAL A 29 1.47 12.89 -10.86
CA VAL A 29 0.76 14.09 -11.36
C VAL A 29 1.15 15.33 -10.55
N ASP A 30 0.25 15.86 -9.72
CA ASP A 30 0.43 17.09 -8.94
C ASP A 30 1.03 16.83 -7.54
N ASP A 31 1.11 15.57 -7.11
CA ASP A 31 1.59 15.18 -5.78
C ASP A 31 3.03 14.65 -5.83
N ILE A 32 3.87 15.17 -4.92
CA ILE A 32 5.26 14.73 -4.75
C ILE A 32 5.43 14.12 -3.38
N LEU A 33 5.76 12.83 -3.34
CA LEU A 33 6.24 12.13 -2.15
C LEU A 33 7.77 12.27 -2.06
N MET A 34 8.27 12.75 -0.92
CA MET A 34 9.71 12.89 -0.69
C MET A 34 10.15 12.08 0.53
N VAL A 35 11.25 11.34 0.38
CA VAL A 35 11.90 10.60 1.46
C VAL A 35 13.38 10.89 1.43
N GLY A 36 13.92 11.50 2.48
CA GLY A 36 15.33 11.88 2.58
C GLY A 36 16.05 11.19 3.73
N SER A 37 17.37 11.14 3.65
CA SER A 37 18.25 10.63 4.71
C SER A 37 18.18 11.46 6.01
N SER A 38 17.83 12.74 5.92
CA SER A 38 17.60 13.62 7.07
C SER A 38 16.64 14.75 6.73
N GLN A 39 16.01 15.34 7.75
CA GLN A 39 15.10 16.48 7.56
C GLN A 39 15.82 17.68 6.94
N LYS A 40 17.07 17.94 7.32
CA LYS A 40 17.88 19.05 6.77
C LYS A 40 18.06 18.94 5.26
N VAL A 41 18.26 17.71 4.76
CA VAL A 41 18.44 17.42 3.34
C VAL A 41 17.13 17.66 2.57
N ILE A 42 15.99 17.23 3.16
CA ILE A 42 14.65 17.51 2.62
C ILE A 42 14.40 19.02 2.56
N ASP A 43 14.63 19.74 3.65
CA ASP A 43 14.36 21.19 3.74
C ASP A 43 15.16 21.97 2.69
N ASN A 44 16.46 21.69 2.58
CA ASN A 44 17.33 22.31 1.59
C ASN A 44 16.90 22.03 0.14
N PHE A 45 16.37 20.84 -0.12
CA PHE A 45 15.85 20.48 -1.45
C PHE A 45 14.51 21.16 -1.74
N VAL A 46 13.61 21.25 -0.75
CA VAL A 46 12.36 22.00 -0.86
C VAL A 46 12.64 23.47 -1.16
N ASP A 47 13.63 24.08 -0.49
CA ASP A 47 13.97 25.48 -0.73
C ASP A 47 14.48 25.71 -2.16
N GLN A 48 15.30 24.80 -2.70
CA GLN A 48 15.70 24.85 -4.12
C GLN A 48 14.52 24.69 -5.09
N LEU A 49 13.53 23.88 -4.74
CA LEU A 49 12.31 23.75 -5.55
C LEU A 49 11.46 25.03 -5.51
N ARG A 50 11.38 25.69 -4.35
CA ARG A 50 10.62 26.95 -4.17
C ARG A 50 11.14 28.09 -5.03
N ASP A 51 12.42 28.08 -5.38
CA ASP A 51 13.00 29.09 -6.28
C ASP A 51 12.42 29.02 -7.71
N HIS A 52 11.86 27.88 -8.11
CA HIS A 52 11.37 27.63 -9.47
C HIS A 52 9.89 27.26 -9.55
N PHE A 53 9.31 26.75 -8.46
CA PHE A 53 7.95 26.21 -8.41
C PHE A 53 7.23 26.64 -7.11
N GLU A 54 5.92 26.82 -7.18
CA GLU A 54 5.10 27.02 -5.99
C GLU A 54 4.90 25.69 -5.26
N VAL A 55 5.76 25.41 -4.28
CA VAL A 55 5.74 24.15 -3.52
C VAL A 55 5.05 24.32 -2.17
N LYS A 56 3.99 23.54 -1.96
CA LYS A 56 3.33 23.40 -0.66
C LYS A 56 3.80 22.13 0.05
N VAL A 57 4.34 22.30 1.25
CA VAL A 57 4.75 21.17 2.11
C VAL A 57 3.66 20.92 3.14
N PHE A 58 3.18 19.68 3.20
CA PHE A 58 2.12 19.27 4.12
C PHE A 58 2.64 18.67 5.44
N GLY A 59 3.96 18.70 5.65
CA GLY A 59 4.61 18.15 6.84
C GLY A 59 4.76 16.64 6.75
N GLU A 60 4.59 15.96 7.89
CA GLU A 60 4.69 14.50 7.96
C GLU A 60 3.57 13.81 7.18
N ILE A 61 3.93 12.79 6.41
CA ILE A 61 2.97 12.07 5.56
C ILE A 61 1.92 11.34 6.41
N SER A 62 0.65 11.62 6.09
CA SER A 62 -0.50 10.92 6.65
C SER A 62 -1.40 10.31 5.59
N ASN A 63 -1.43 10.90 4.40
CA ASN A 63 -2.11 10.35 3.23
C ASN A 63 -1.34 10.69 1.95
N TYR A 64 -1.23 9.74 1.03
CA TYR A 64 -0.74 9.96 -0.33
C TYR A 64 -1.47 9.01 -1.27
N LEU A 65 -2.12 9.54 -2.31
CA LEU A 65 -2.90 8.78 -3.29
C LEU A 65 -3.96 7.83 -2.68
N GLY A 66 -4.55 8.22 -1.55
CA GLY A 66 -5.52 7.40 -0.84
C GLY A 66 -4.91 6.27 0.02
N ILE A 67 -3.58 6.15 0.05
CA ILE A 67 -2.85 5.34 1.02
C ILE A 67 -2.65 6.17 2.29
N GLU A 68 -3.08 5.62 3.41
CA GLU A 68 -2.86 6.19 4.73
C GLU A 68 -1.55 5.70 5.32
N PHE A 69 -0.79 6.64 5.88
CA PHE A 69 0.48 6.37 6.53
C PHE A 69 0.31 6.60 8.02
N ARG A 70 0.65 5.58 8.82
CA ARG A 70 0.71 5.68 10.27
C ARG A 70 2.15 5.44 10.71
N LYS A 71 2.78 6.47 11.24
CA LYS A 71 4.11 6.35 11.83
C LYS A 71 4.08 5.47 13.07
N THR A 72 5.08 4.59 13.20
CA THR A 72 5.38 3.78 14.37
C THR A 72 6.83 4.00 14.77
N GLU A 73 7.25 3.48 15.93
CA GLU A 73 8.66 3.53 16.35
C GLU A 73 9.59 2.78 15.40
N SER A 74 9.06 1.77 14.68
CA SER A 74 9.79 0.93 13.73
C SER A 74 9.70 1.39 12.27
N GLY A 75 8.89 2.41 11.95
CA GLY A 75 8.71 2.86 10.57
C GLY A 75 7.30 3.35 10.28
N TYR A 76 6.70 2.86 9.19
CA TYR A 76 5.36 3.25 8.75
C TYR A 76 4.49 2.02 8.47
N ILE A 77 3.25 2.07 8.93
CA ILE A 77 2.19 1.15 8.52
C ILE A 77 1.37 1.84 7.44
N LEU A 78 1.19 1.16 6.32
CA LEU A 78 0.38 1.62 5.19
C LEU A 78 -1.00 0.96 5.27
N SER A 79 -2.06 1.74 5.09
CA SER A 79 -3.43 1.24 5.08
C SER A 79 -4.28 1.92 4.01
N GLN A 80 -5.21 1.19 3.40
CA GLN A 80 -6.25 1.74 2.52
C GLN A 80 -7.66 1.50 3.10
N GLU A 81 -7.76 1.27 4.41
CA GLU A 81 -9.01 0.92 5.07
C GLU A 81 -10.12 1.96 4.84
N LYS A 82 -9.80 3.26 4.91
CA LYS A 82 -10.79 4.31 4.62
C LYS A 82 -11.26 4.30 3.17
N PHE A 83 -10.35 4.04 2.22
CA PHE A 83 -10.72 3.90 0.81
C PHE A 83 -11.66 2.71 0.62
N LEU A 84 -11.34 1.55 1.20
CA LEU A 84 -12.19 0.36 1.13
C LEU A 84 -13.57 0.60 1.78
N LYS A 85 -13.62 1.22 2.95
CA LYS A 85 -14.89 1.57 3.61
C LYS A 85 -15.74 2.51 2.76
N LYS A 86 -15.12 3.53 2.16
CA LYS A 86 -15.80 4.43 1.23
C LYS A 86 -16.32 3.68 0.01
N LEU A 87 -15.49 2.84 -0.60
CA LEU A 87 -15.85 2.02 -1.75
C LEU A 87 -17.05 1.13 -1.45
N LEU A 88 -17.02 0.38 -0.34
CA LEU A 88 -18.13 -0.47 0.08
C LEU A 88 -19.43 0.33 0.25
N LYS A 89 -19.35 1.51 0.87
CA LYS A 89 -20.51 2.40 1.02
C LYS A 89 -21.05 2.92 -0.31
N ASP A 90 -20.16 3.31 -1.23
CA ASP A 90 -20.54 3.83 -2.56
C ASP A 90 -21.28 2.75 -3.38
N PHE A 91 -20.94 1.48 -3.18
CA PHE A 91 -21.62 0.33 -3.79
C PHE A 91 -22.77 -0.26 -2.96
N LYS A 92 -23.11 0.33 -1.80
CA LYS A 92 -24.13 -0.18 -0.85
C LYS A 92 -23.85 -1.60 -0.35
N LEU A 93 -22.57 -1.91 -0.18
CA LEU A 93 -22.04 -3.17 0.33
C LEU A 93 -21.51 -3.06 1.76
N ASP A 94 -21.70 -1.92 2.41
CA ASP A 94 -21.26 -1.64 3.78
C ASP A 94 -21.94 -2.53 4.83
N ASP A 95 -23.13 -3.04 4.52
CA ASP A 95 -23.91 -3.97 5.37
C ASP A 95 -23.99 -5.39 4.75
N SER A 96 -23.13 -5.67 3.76
CA SER A 96 -23.13 -6.97 3.07
C SER A 96 -22.43 -8.05 3.91
N TYR A 97 -22.97 -9.27 3.89
CA TYR A 97 -22.35 -10.40 4.56
C TYR A 97 -21.10 -10.82 3.79
N GLY A 98 -19.93 -10.45 4.32
CA GLY A 98 -18.65 -10.89 3.79
C GLY A 98 -18.60 -12.42 3.75
N LYS A 99 -18.22 -12.97 2.60
CA LYS A 99 -17.92 -14.40 2.50
C LYS A 99 -16.40 -14.57 2.59
N ASN A 100 -15.95 -15.50 3.43
CA ASN A 100 -14.53 -15.87 3.56
C ASN A 100 -14.01 -16.69 2.36
N ILE A 101 -14.78 -16.75 1.26
CA ILE A 101 -14.39 -17.41 0.03
C ILE A 101 -14.16 -16.36 -1.06
N PRO A 102 -13.04 -16.44 -1.81
CA PRO A 102 -12.87 -15.66 -3.02
C PRO A 102 -14.06 -15.86 -3.96
N TRP A 103 -14.43 -14.79 -4.68
CA TRP A 103 -15.50 -14.87 -5.67
C TRP A 103 -15.16 -15.91 -6.74
N ILE A 104 -16.01 -16.92 -6.90
CA ILE A 104 -15.89 -17.93 -7.96
C ILE A 104 -16.71 -17.42 -9.16
N PRO A 105 -16.07 -17.03 -10.28
CA PRO A 105 -16.80 -16.63 -11.47
C PRO A 105 -17.69 -17.78 -11.96
N ASN A 106 -18.93 -17.48 -12.35
CA ASN A 106 -19.90 -18.44 -12.89
C ASN A 106 -20.58 -19.37 -11.87
N ASP A 107 -20.53 -19.03 -10.58
CA ASP A 107 -21.29 -19.74 -9.55
C ASP A 107 -22.80 -19.52 -9.73
N LYS A 108 -23.56 -20.61 -9.85
CA LYS A 108 -25.02 -20.56 -10.04
C LYS A 108 -25.65 -20.46 -8.66
N TYR A 109 -26.25 -19.33 -8.35
CA TYR A 109 -27.03 -19.16 -7.12
C TYR A 109 -28.22 -20.15 -7.08
N GLU A 110 -28.03 -21.32 -6.48
CA GLU A 110 -29.16 -22.03 -5.90
C GLU A 110 -29.51 -21.32 -4.58
N LYS A 111 -30.78 -20.90 -4.43
CA LYS A 111 -31.31 -20.45 -3.14
C LYS A 111 -31.23 -21.61 -2.16
N VAL A 112 -30.11 -21.76 -1.47
CA VAL A 112 -30.02 -22.65 -0.31
C VAL A 112 -30.63 -21.90 0.86
N ALA A 113 -31.96 -21.94 0.93
CA ALA A 113 -32.67 -21.67 2.16
C ALA A 113 -32.41 -22.83 3.12
N ILE A 114 -31.34 -22.74 3.92
CA ILE A 114 -31.24 -23.53 5.16
C ILE A 114 -30.69 -22.63 6.26
N ILE A 115 -31.61 -22.30 7.16
CA ILE A 115 -31.39 -21.70 8.47
C ILE A 115 -30.28 -22.47 9.20
N ARG A 116 -29.22 -21.78 9.61
CA ARG A 116 -28.43 -22.18 10.78
C ARG A 116 -28.51 -21.05 11.79
N GLU A 117 -29.46 -21.18 12.71
CA GLU A 117 -29.42 -20.48 13.99
C GLU A 117 -28.08 -20.81 14.68
N ASN A 118 -27.42 -19.78 15.21
CA ASN A 118 -26.21 -19.86 16.04
C ASN A 118 -24.89 -20.27 15.35
N VAL A 119 -24.37 -19.42 14.46
CA VAL A 119 -22.93 -19.41 14.16
C VAL A 119 -22.29 -18.24 14.92
N ASN A 120 -21.49 -18.57 15.92
CA ASN A 120 -20.65 -17.62 16.64
C ASN A 120 -19.53 -17.14 15.69
N PRO A 121 -19.38 -15.83 15.40
CA PRO A 121 -18.35 -15.32 14.49
C PRO A 121 -16.91 -15.56 14.98
N GLU A 122 -16.71 -15.94 16.24
CA GLU A 122 -15.37 -16.23 16.79
C GLU A 122 -14.84 -17.64 16.47
N ASN A 123 -15.65 -18.54 15.92
CA ASN A 123 -15.27 -19.95 15.75
C ASN A 123 -14.83 -20.36 14.33
N ASP A 124 -14.84 -19.43 13.35
CA ASP A 124 -14.35 -19.73 11.99
C ASP A 124 -12.81 -19.78 11.89
N PHE A 125 -12.11 -19.46 12.99
CA PHE A 125 -10.69 -19.65 13.15
C PHE A 125 -10.39 -20.58 14.34
N GLU A 126 -10.95 -21.79 14.36
CA GLU A 126 -10.24 -22.85 15.07
C GLU A 126 -8.84 -22.96 14.45
N LYS A 127 -7.85 -22.47 15.21
CA LYS A 127 -6.41 -22.49 14.99
C LYS A 127 -5.99 -23.51 13.93
N VAL A 128 -5.73 -23.01 12.73
CA VAL A 128 -4.75 -23.69 11.86
C VAL A 128 -3.42 -23.59 12.60
N PRO A 129 -2.75 -24.70 12.95
CA PRO A 129 -1.40 -24.63 13.48
C PRO A 129 -0.55 -23.84 12.49
N ASN A 130 0.32 -22.96 12.99
CA ASN A 130 1.37 -22.33 12.18
C ASN A 130 2.35 -23.41 11.74
N GLU A 131 1.96 -24.23 10.77
CA GLU A 131 2.88 -25.00 9.95
C GLU A 131 3.18 -24.12 8.74
N THR A 132 4.23 -23.32 8.92
CA THR A 132 4.99 -22.80 7.80
C THR A 132 5.40 -24.00 6.95
N LEU A 133 4.71 -24.24 5.83
CA LEU A 133 5.24 -25.09 4.77
C LEU A 133 6.35 -24.31 4.06
N LEU A 134 7.45 -24.11 4.77
CA LEU A 134 8.76 -23.94 4.17
C LEU A 134 9.07 -25.30 3.54
N ASP A 135 8.92 -25.40 2.23
CA ASP A 135 9.69 -26.39 1.49
C ASP A 135 11.18 -26.08 1.73
N PRO A 136 11.94 -26.94 2.42
CA PRO A 136 13.32 -26.65 2.78
C PRO A 136 14.27 -26.53 1.58
N ASP A 137 13.85 -26.93 0.37
CA ASP A 137 14.73 -27.02 -0.80
C ASP A 137 14.28 -26.18 -2.02
N ALA A 138 13.22 -25.37 -1.90
CA ALA A 138 12.76 -24.52 -3.00
C ALA A 138 13.67 -23.30 -3.26
N LYS A 139 14.83 -23.55 -3.86
CA LYS A 139 15.66 -22.57 -4.58
C LYS A 139 14.99 -22.24 -5.92
N LYS A 140 14.29 -21.08 -5.98
CA LYS A 140 13.90 -20.25 -7.17
C LYS A 140 12.40 -19.96 -7.25
N LEU A 141 12.09 -18.68 -7.43
CA LEU A 141 10.80 -18.17 -7.88
C LEU A 141 10.71 -18.28 -9.41
N TYR A 142 9.61 -18.79 -9.94
CA TYR A 142 9.30 -18.78 -11.38
C TYR A 142 8.00 -18.03 -11.64
N GLN A 143 8.03 -17.13 -12.63
CA GLN A 143 6.86 -16.52 -13.28
C GLN A 143 6.53 -17.30 -14.56
N SER A 144 5.25 -17.36 -14.94
CA SER A 144 4.81 -17.77 -16.28
C SER A 144 3.57 -16.99 -16.72
N GLY A 145 3.65 -16.32 -17.89
CA GLY A 145 2.49 -15.99 -18.74
C GLY A 145 2.05 -17.24 -19.53
N VAL A 146 1.08 -17.27 -20.45
CA VAL A 146 0.36 -16.27 -21.26
C VAL A 146 -1.02 -16.86 -21.58
N GLY A 147 -2.02 -16.01 -21.83
CA GLY A 147 -3.30 -16.35 -22.46
C GLY A 147 -4.23 -15.15 -22.50
#